data_AF-A0A9D9EMV3-F1
#
_entry.id   AF-A0A9D9EMV3-F1
#
_cell.length_a   1.000
_cell.length_b   1.000
_cell.length_c   1.000
_cell.angle_alpha   90.00
_cell.angle_beta   90.00
_cell.angle_gamma   90.00
#
_symmetry.space_group_name_H-M   'P 1'
#
loop_
_entity.id
_entity.type
_entity.pdbx_description
1 polymer ?
#
loop_
_entity_poly.entity_id
_entity_poly.type
_entity_poly.pdbx_seq_one_letter_code
_entity_poly.pdbx_strand_id
1 'polypeptide(L)'
;MLQKPAFFFLWLCLFPSFFSAQSLGSFFSVAEEDAAFVDDSGNPSCRKMPDSHGHSGTPLRVTEYKGPSFDSLVPVKTRTYREGKPEAEQVFGADGAVVSALQYVYNDAGLLAEIRGADAAGVLKWAYRFVYDEQSRLEQEISVSVADGQESVESSILSFYDSSSRLVKRETFSAEGAVTLRETFIYNENGKLAEKNSYYGDETLLKRTVYEYAVPEEETARASSAPSGAVYRIRHYDSNGLYETVALEYQDGRVSSVFRYGADGVLKDRETRVYAEGKPLRMLTVNADGNVASGSFCLYDWMGNPVLERDSAGITVWEFAYPG
;
A
#
# COMPACT_ATOMS: atom_id res chain seq x y z
N MET A 1 -25.53 -55.47 17.79
CA MET A 1 -25.35 -54.23 17.00
C MET A 1 -25.88 -53.06 17.86
N LEU A 2 -25.36 -52.83 19.08
CA LEU A 2 -24.04 -52.27 19.40
C LEU A 2 -23.82 -50.88 18.81
N GLN A 3 -24.05 -49.87 19.64
CA GLN A 3 -23.86 -48.44 19.41
C GLN A 3 -23.24 -47.85 20.70
N LYS A 4 -22.25 -46.93 20.58
CA LYS A 4 -21.46 -46.27 21.69
C LYS A 4 -20.45 -47.22 22.39
N PRO A 5 -19.35 -46.75 23.05
CA PRO A 5 -19.02 -45.44 23.71
C PRO A 5 -17.97 -44.60 22.94
N ALA A 6 -17.54 -43.35 23.28
CA ALA A 6 -17.46 -42.50 24.49
C ALA A 6 -16.16 -42.62 25.33
N PHE A 7 -15.69 -41.48 25.90
CA PHE A 7 -14.44 -41.22 26.68
C PHE A 7 -13.13 -41.22 25.86
N PHE A 8 -12.06 -40.48 26.19
CA PHE A 8 -11.71 -39.58 27.32
C PHE A 8 -11.13 -38.24 26.75
N PHE A 9 -10.69 -37.19 27.47
CA PHE A 9 -10.56 -36.88 28.92
C PHE A 9 -10.88 -35.37 29.14
N LEU A 10 -10.86 -34.90 30.41
CA LEU A 10 -10.95 -33.51 30.86
C LEU A 10 -9.67 -33.13 31.64
N TRP A 11 -9.11 -31.93 31.46
CA TRP A 11 -8.47 -31.25 32.60
C TRP A 11 -8.68 -29.74 32.57
N LEU A 12 -9.26 -29.24 33.66
CA LEU A 12 -9.52 -27.84 33.93
C LEU A 12 -8.47 -27.39 34.94
N CYS A 13 -7.78 -26.28 34.69
CA CYS A 13 -7.11 -25.51 35.74
C CYS A 13 -7.63 -24.07 35.71
N LEU A 14 -7.83 -23.50 36.89
CA LEU A 14 -8.57 -22.27 37.14
C LEU A 14 -7.67 -21.21 37.79
N PHE A 15 -7.97 -19.95 37.46
CA PHE A 15 -7.54 -18.70 38.13
C PHE A 15 -6.06 -18.26 38.03
N PRO A 16 -5.76 -16.96 38.24
CA PRO A 16 -6.67 -15.80 38.41
C PRO A 16 -6.50 -14.67 37.38
N SER A 17 -7.45 -13.75 37.43
CA SER A 17 -7.48 -12.50 36.67
C SER A 17 -6.26 -11.61 36.89
N PHE A 18 -5.62 -11.16 35.81
CA PHE A 18 -4.83 -9.93 35.79
C PHE A 18 -5.21 -9.10 34.55
N PHE A 19 -5.47 -7.81 34.77
CA PHE A 19 -5.64 -6.80 33.72
C PHE A 19 -4.33 -6.67 32.93
N SER A 20 -4.34 -6.90 31.61
CA SER A 20 -3.31 -6.38 30.70
C SER A 20 -3.75 -6.44 29.23
N ALA A 21 -3.38 -5.40 28.48
CA ALA A 21 -3.25 -5.37 27.01
C ALA A 21 -4.37 -6.02 26.16
N GLN A 22 -5.57 -5.43 26.18
CA GLN A 22 -6.46 -5.45 25.02
C GLN A 22 -6.68 -4.02 24.52
N SER A 23 -6.70 -3.84 23.19
CA SER A 23 -6.46 -2.60 22.43
C SER A 23 -5.00 -2.12 22.44
N LEU A 24 -4.56 -1.53 21.31
CA LEU A 24 -3.15 -1.26 20.92
C LEU A 24 -2.31 -2.52 20.64
N GLY A 25 -2.64 -3.24 19.55
CA GLY A 25 -1.88 -4.42 19.13
C GLY A 25 -2.36 -5.03 17.82
N SER A 26 -2.47 -4.23 16.74
CA SER A 26 -2.61 -4.65 15.33
C SER A 26 -2.72 -3.40 14.42
N PHE A 27 -1.69 -2.56 14.39
CA PHE A 27 -1.52 -1.58 13.31
C PHE A 27 -0.24 -1.91 12.57
N PHE A 28 -0.40 -2.28 11.30
CA PHE A 28 0.66 -2.68 10.37
C PHE A 28 1.41 -3.98 10.72
N SER A 29 0.79 -5.12 10.40
CA SER A 29 1.60 -6.15 9.74
C SER A 29 2.05 -5.58 8.39
N VAL A 30 3.32 -5.75 8.00
CA VAL A 30 3.79 -5.49 6.63
C VAL A 30 3.33 -6.63 5.70
N ALA A 31 2.01 -6.71 5.60
CA ALA A 31 1.21 -7.38 4.60
C ALA A 31 0.12 -6.38 4.21
N GLU A 32 0.54 -5.17 3.84
CA GLU A 32 -0.24 -4.40 2.87
C GLU A 32 -0.48 -5.33 1.70
N GLU A 33 -1.73 -5.39 1.25
CA GLU A 33 -2.08 -6.21 0.10
C GLU A 33 -1.45 -5.58 -1.13
N ASP A 34 -0.23 -6.02 -1.43
CA ASP A 34 0.60 -5.66 -2.59
C ASP A 34 -0.05 -6.24 -3.87
N ALA A 35 -1.33 -5.89 -4.08
CA ALA A 35 -1.94 -5.82 -5.37
C ALA A 35 -1.02 -4.97 -6.23
N ALA A 36 -0.52 -5.57 -7.31
CA ALA A 36 0.42 -4.95 -8.21
C ALA A 36 -0.25 -3.80 -8.97
N PHE A 37 -0.40 -2.65 -8.30
CA PHE A 37 -1.01 -1.48 -8.87
C PHE A 37 -0.15 -0.97 -10.03
N VAL A 38 -0.74 -1.04 -11.21
CA VAL A 38 -0.31 -0.25 -12.35
C VAL A 38 -0.90 1.14 -12.17
N ASP A 39 -0.05 2.18 -12.29
CA ASP A 39 -0.50 3.57 -12.20
C ASP A 39 -1.42 3.96 -13.38
N ASP A 40 -2.04 5.14 -13.31
CA ASP A 40 -2.92 5.62 -14.39
C ASP A 40 -2.21 5.74 -15.76
N SER A 41 -0.88 5.71 -15.80
CA SER A 41 -0.04 5.78 -17.01
C SER A 41 0.43 4.42 -17.53
N GLY A 42 0.04 3.31 -16.87
CA GLY A 42 0.40 1.98 -17.31
C GLY A 42 1.74 1.44 -16.77
N ASN A 43 2.34 2.06 -15.74
CA ASN A 43 3.59 1.59 -15.13
C ASN A 43 3.32 0.76 -13.86
N PRO A 44 3.97 -0.41 -13.68
CA PRO A 44 3.85 -1.17 -12.44
C PRO A 44 4.56 -0.45 -11.28
N SER A 45 3.83 -0.20 -10.20
CA SER A 45 4.38 0.37 -8.97
C SER A 45 5.13 -0.70 -8.17
N CYS A 46 6.45 -0.58 -8.07
CA CYS A 46 7.17 -1.06 -6.89
C CYS A 46 7.02 0.01 -5.81
N ARG A 47 6.60 -0.39 -4.58
CA ARG A 47 6.31 0.47 -3.39
C ARG A 47 6.98 1.85 -3.50
N LYS A 48 6.18 2.90 -3.65
CA LYS A 48 6.71 4.27 -3.68
C LYS A 48 7.56 4.51 -2.41
N MET A 49 8.68 5.23 -2.54
CA MET A 49 9.51 5.63 -1.40
C MET A 49 8.66 6.34 -0.33
N PRO A 50 9.01 6.26 0.97
CA PRO A 50 8.23 6.91 2.03
C PRO A 50 8.13 8.44 1.87
N ASP A 51 9.04 9.07 1.11
CA ASP A 51 8.98 10.50 0.75
C ASP A 51 7.89 10.86 -0.28
N SER A 52 7.18 9.88 -0.85
CA SER A 52 6.23 10.08 -1.96
C SER A 52 4.86 10.66 -1.60
N HIS A 53 4.68 11.12 -0.35
CA HIS A 53 3.47 11.80 0.13
C HIS A 53 3.35 13.26 -0.37
N GLY A 54 3.88 13.54 -1.57
CA GLY A 54 3.99 14.88 -2.13
C GLY A 54 2.62 15.43 -2.53
N HIS A 55 2.14 16.40 -1.76
CA HIS A 55 1.11 17.33 -2.22
C HIS A 55 1.76 18.45 -3.05
N SER A 56 1.10 18.85 -4.14
CA SER A 56 1.48 20.01 -4.93
C SER A 56 1.53 21.28 -4.07
N GLY A 57 2.48 22.18 -4.37
CA GLY A 57 2.53 23.54 -3.82
C GLY A 57 2.82 23.68 -2.32
N THR A 58 3.49 22.68 -1.73
CA THR A 58 4.09 22.77 -0.38
C THR A 58 3.12 23.28 0.70
N PRO A 59 2.02 22.55 1.00
CA PRO A 59 1.17 22.90 2.13
C PRO A 59 1.96 22.88 3.44
N LEU A 60 1.58 23.72 4.39
CA LEU A 60 2.12 23.77 5.76
C LEU A 60 1.43 22.77 6.68
N ARG A 61 0.14 22.50 6.42
CA ARG A 61 -0.67 21.54 7.16
C ARG A 61 -1.71 20.91 6.23
N VAL A 62 -1.97 19.62 6.44
CA VAL A 62 -3.12 18.92 5.86
C VAL A 62 -3.89 18.22 6.97
N THR A 63 -5.20 18.44 7.06
CA THR A 63 -6.10 17.72 7.98
C THR A 63 -7.02 16.81 7.17
N GLU A 64 -7.00 15.52 7.44
CA GLU A 64 -7.92 14.52 6.89
C GLU A 64 -9.09 14.32 7.84
N TYR A 65 -10.30 14.47 7.30
CA TYR A 65 -11.57 14.21 7.96
C TYR A 65 -12.28 13.04 7.30
N LYS A 66 -12.92 12.17 8.08
CA LYS A 66 -13.72 11.04 7.59
C LYS A 66 -15.07 10.94 8.28
N GLY A 67 -16.08 10.45 7.55
CA GLY A 67 -17.43 10.23 8.07
C GLY A 67 -18.39 9.70 7.00
N PRO A 68 -19.54 9.13 7.39
CA PRO A 68 -20.55 8.65 6.43
C PRO A 68 -21.28 9.79 5.69
N SER A 69 -21.24 11.01 6.21
CA SER A 69 -21.79 12.22 5.59
C SER A 69 -20.96 13.46 5.95
N PHE A 70 -21.17 14.58 5.23
CA PHE A 70 -20.52 15.86 5.54
C PHE A 70 -20.80 16.34 6.97
N ASP A 71 -22.04 16.14 7.46
CA ASP A 71 -22.46 16.55 8.81
C ASP A 71 -21.88 15.67 9.94
N SER A 72 -21.16 14.61 9.59
CA SER A 72 -20.59 13.63 10.53
C SER A 72 -19.09 13.40 10.32
N LEU A 73 -18.42 14.33 9.62
CA LEU A 73 -16.97 14.32 9.43
C LEU A 73 -16.25 14.59 10.76
N VAL A 74 -15.39 13.67 11.17
CA VAL A 74 -14.45 13.83 12.30
C VAL A 74 -13.01 13.88 11.76
N PRO A 75 -12.11 14.68 12.37
CA PRO A 75 -10.69 14.61 12.03
C PRO A 75 -10.16 13.23 12.39
N VAL A 76 -9.44 12.59 11.47
CA VAL A 76 -8.77 11.30 11.73
C VAL A 76 -7.25 11.44 11.73
N LYS A 77 -6.73 12.46 11.03
CA LYS A 77 -5.29 12.69 10.88
C LYS A 77 -5.00 14.15 10.59
N THR A 78 -3.97 14.71 11.22
CA THR A 78 -3.39 16.02 10.85
C THR A 78 -1.90 15.84 10.64
N ARG A 79 -1.37 16.31 9.52
CA ARG A 79 0.06 16.29 9.22
C ARG A 79 0.57 17.71 8.99
N THR A 80 1.67 18.06 9.65
CA THR A 80 2.39 19.33 9.42
C THR A 80 3.62 19.08 8.57
N TYR A 81 4.02 20.12 7.83
CA TYR A 81 5.11 20.07 6.87
C TYR A 81 6.06 21.25 7.08
N ARG A 82 7.35 21.01 6.84
CA ARG A 82 8.41 22.01 6.79
C ARG A 82 9.18 21.84 5.50
N GLU A 83 9.34 22.92 4.74
CA GLU A 83 10.06 22.92 3.45
C GLU A 83 9.55 21.83 2.47
N GLY A 84 8.23 21.58 2.50
CA GLY A 84 7.56 20.56 1.68
C GLY A 84 7.68 19.12 2.19
N LYS A 85 8.43 18.86 3.27
CA LYS A 85 8.60 17.53 3.88
C LYS A 85 7.68 17.37 5.10
N PRO A 86 7.05 16.20 5.32
CA PRO A 86 6.38 15.89 6.58
C PRO A 86 7.29 16.15 7.79
N GLU A 87 6.80 16.83 8.82
CA GLU A 87 7.54 17.05 10.07
C GLU A 87 6.93 16.24 11.21
N ALA A 88 5.62 16.33 11.38
CA ALA A 88 4.88 15.60 12.39
C ALA A 88 3.48 15.23 11.89
N GLU A 89 2.88 14.23 12.53
CA GLU A 89 1.50 13.82 12.29
C GLU A 89 0.83 13.48 13.62
N GLN A 90 -0.45 13.80 13.74
CA GLN A 90 -1.33 13.38 14.83
C GLN A 90 -2.45 12.53 14.26
N VAL A 91 -2.73 11.40 14.91
CA VAL A 91 -3.83 10.51 14.58
C VAL A 91 -4.87 10.61 15.69
N PHE A 92 -6.14 10.73 15.30
CA PHE A 92 -7.26 10.97 16.20
C PHE A 92 -8.17 9.75 16.33
N GLY A 93 -8.71 9.54 17.53
CA GLY A 93 -9.77 8.58 17.81
C GLY A 93 -11.14 9.09 17.33
N ALA A 94 -12.15 8.22 17.39
CA ALA A 94 -13.52 8.55 17.00
C ALA A 94 -14.19 9.63 17.89
N ASP A 95 -13.61 9.90 19.07
CA ASP A 95 -13.97 10.98 19.99
C ASP A 95 -13.22 12.30 19.71
N GLY A 96 -12.32 12.32 18.72
CA GLY A 96 -11.46 13.46 18.39
C GLY A 96 -10.25 13.63 19.32
N ALA A 97 -9.99 12.71 20.25
CA ALA A 97 -8.77 12.72 21.06
C ALA A 97 -7.56 12.24 20.25
N VAL A 98 -6.36 12.78 20.50
CA VAL A 98 -5.13 12.24 19.90
C VAL A 98 -4.84 10.86 20.50
N VAL A 99 -4.74 9.84 19.65
CA VAL A 99 -4.43 8.46 20.05
C VAL A 99 -2.99 8.06 19.73
N SER A 100 -2.36 8.73 18.77
CA SER A 100 -0.97 8.52 18.37
C SER A 100 -0.38 9.80 17.76
N ALA A 101 0.92 10.01 17.94
CA ALA A 101 1.68 11.07 17.31
C ALA A 101 2.92 10.51 16.63
N LEU A 102 3.20 10.96 15.40
CA LEU A 102 4.36 10.56 14.62
C LEU A 102 5.29 11.75 14.42
N GLN A 103 6.60 11.51 14.46
CA GLN A 103 7.65 12.48 14.09
C GLN A 103 8.49 11.91 12.94
N TYR A 104 8.78 12.74 11.95
CA TYR A 104 9.62 12.41 10.79
C TYR A 104 10.99 13.07 10.97
N VAL A 105 12.07 12.30 10.86
CA VAL A 105 13.45 12.75 11.05
C VAL A 105 14.24 12.48 9.78
N TYR A 106 14.95 13.48 9.28
CA TYR A 106 15.74 13.43 8.06
C TYR A 106 17.24 13.48 8.38
N ASN A 107 18.07 12.85 7.55
CA ASN A 107 19.53 12.99 7.63
C ASN A 107 20.01 14.28 6.96
N ASP A 108 21.32 14.56 7.04
CA ASP A 108 21.95 15.76 6.46
C ASP A 108 21.85 15.84 4.93
N ALA A 109 21.66 14.69 4.25
CA ALA A 109 21.36 14.63 2.81
C ALA A 109 19.87 14.92 2.49
N GLY A 110 19.05 15.09 3.52
CA GLY A 110 17.62 15.38 3.41
C GLY A 110 16.74 14.16 3.12
N LEU A 111 17.26 12.94 3.22
CA LEU A 111 16.51 11.69 3.07
C LEU A 111 15.84 11.33 4.42
N LEU A 112 14.66 10.73 4.39
CA LEU A 112 13.98 10.29 5.62
C LEU A 112 14.80 9.20 6.31
N ALA A 113 15.30 9.46 7.51
CA ALA A 113 16.15 8.56 8.28
C ALA A 113 15.37 7.78 9.35
N GLU A 114 14.35 8.39 9.94
CA GLU A 114 13.53 7.74 10.98
C GLU A 114 12.09 8.28 11.01
N ILE A 115 11.11 7.39 11.24
CA ILE A 115 9.77 7.75 11.69
C ILE A 115 9.62 7.23 13.12
N ARG A 116 9.21 8.08 14.06
CA ARG A 116 8.97 7.71 15.47
C ARG A 116 7.48 7.78 15.77
N GLY A 117 6.91 6.76 16.39
CA GLY A 117 5.50 6.73 16.81
C GLY A 117 5.36 6.66 18.33
N ALA A 118 4.62 7.62 18.89
CA ALA A 118 4.31 7.72 20.31
C ALA A 118 2.81 7.56 20.57
N ASP A 119 2.45 7.11 21.78
CA ASP A 119 1.07 7.05 22.24
C ASP A 119 0.48 8.44 22.59
N ALA A 120 -0.79 8.47 23.00
CA ALA A 120 -1.49 9.68 23.45
C ALA A 120 -0.80 10.41 24.63
N ALA A 121 0.05 9.73 25.41
CA ALA A 121 0.81 10.33 26.50
C ALA A 121 2.20 10.84 26.05
N GLY A 122 2.54 10.71 24.76
CA GLY A 122 3.85 11.07 24.21
C GLY A 122 4.94 10.04 24.48
N VAL A 123 4.59 8.83 24.94
CA VAL A 123 5.57 7.76 25.16
C VAL A 123 5.83 7.04 23.84
N LEU A 124 7.10 7.05 23.40
CA LEU A 124 7.55 6.30 22.22
C LEU A 124 7.18 4.82 22.35
N LYS A 125 6.57 4.25 21.30
CA LYS A 125 6.17 2.83 21.21
C LYS A 125 6.83 2.09 20.06
N TRP A 126 7.16 2.78 18.99
CA TRP A 126 7.83 2.19 17.84
C TRP A 126 8.63 3.23 17.04
N ALA A 127 9.57 2.75 16.25
CA ALA A 127 10.27 3.53 15.24
C ALA A 127 10.53 2.69 13.99
N TYR A 128 10.48 3.33 12.82
CA TYR A 128 11.05 2.81 11.58
C TYR A 128 12.32 3.56 11.25
N ARG A 129 13.41 2.85 10.95
CA ARG A 129 14.70 3.44 10.56
C ARG A 129 15.05 3.06 9.13
N PHE A 130 15.64 4.00 8.40
CA PHE A 130 15.99 3.85 7.00
C PHE A 130 17.48 4.14 6.80
N VAL A 131 18.20 3.16 6.26
CA VAL A 131 19.62 3.24 5.92
C VAL A 131 19.75 3.26 4.41
N TYR A 132 20.65 4.10 3.90
CA TYR A 132 20.86 4.32 2.48
C TYR A 132 22.29 3.99 2.09
N ASP A 133 22.47 3.46 0.89
CA ASP A 133 23.79 3.21 0.31
C ASP A 133 24.49 4.51 -0.16
N GLU A 134 25.73 4.39 -0.63
CA GLU A 134 26.52 5.50 -1.18
C GLU A 134 25.90 6.18 -2.42
N GLN A 135 24.84 5.61 -3.02
CA GLN A 135 24.07 6.18 -4.12
C GLN A 135 22.72 6.76 -3.66
N SER A 136 22.51 6.91 -2.35
CA SER A 136 21.26 7.38 -1.74
C SER A 136 20.05 6.49 -2.06
N ARG A 137 20.25 5.20 -2.36
CA ARG A 137 19.18 4.21 -2.52
C ARG A 137 18.92 3.54 -1.17
N LEU A 138 17.66 3.21 -0.88
CA LEU A 138 17.28 2.56 0.38
C LEU A 138 17.92 1.17 0.46
N GLU A 139 18.88 0.97 1.35
CA GLU A 139 19.57 -0.30 1.57
C GLU A 139 18.82 -1.14 2.62
N GLN A 140 18.39 -0.52 3.72
CA GLN A 140 17.73 -1.21 4.83
C GLN A 140 16.57 -0.40 5.42
N GLU A 141 15.46 -1.09 5.72
CA GLU A 141 14.36 -0.64 6.59
C GLU A 141 14.38 -1.48 7.87
N ILE A 142 14.22 -0.87 9.05
CA ILE A 142 14.24 -1.57 10.34
C ILE A 142 13.00 -1.17 11.14
N SER A 143 12.19 -2.14 11.56
CA SER A 143 11.09 -1.95 12.51
C SER A 143 11.58 -2.18 13.93
N VAL A 144 11.31 -1.22 14.81
CA VAL A 144 11.70 -1.23 16.22
C VAL A 144 10.47 -1.00 17.08
N SER A 145 10.21 -1.86 18.07
CA SER A 145 9.28 -1.55 19.16
C SER A 145 10.02 -1.06 20.40
N VAL A 146 9.31 -0.29 21.22
CA VAL A 146 9.83 0.34 22.43
C VAL A 146 8.92 -0.01 23.61
N ALA A 147 9.47 -0.77 24.55
CA ALA A 147 8.81 -1.19 25.79
C ALA A 147 9.68 -0.79 26.98
N ASP A 148 9.07 -0.17 28.00
CA ASP A 148 9.75 0.31 29.22
C ASP A 148 11.02 1.17 28.95
N GLY A 149 11.03 1.91 27.83
CA GLY A 149 12.15 2.73 27.39
C GLY A 149 13.31 1.96 26.74
N GLN A 150 13.17 0.65 26.54
CA GLN A 150 14.11 -0.20 25.81
C GLN A 150 13.60 -0.47 24.39
N GLU A 151 14.51 -0.41 23.43
CA GLU A 151 14.23 -0.72 22.03
C GLU A 151 14.47 -2.21 21.72
N SER A 152 13.69 -2.77 20.80
CA SER A 152 13.88 -4.12 20.26
C SER A 152 13.54 -4.13 18.78
N VAL A 153 14.41 -4.73 17.96
CA VAL A 153 14.15 -4.91 16.52
C VAL A 153 13.12 -6.02 16.35
N GLU A 154 12.01 -5.71 15.67
CA GLU A 154 10.96 -6.68 15.38
C GLU A 154 11.14 -7.34 14.01
N SER A 155 11.63 -6.56 13.05
CA SER A 155 11.97 -7.02 11.71
C SER A 155 12.91 -6.04 11.01
N SER A 156 13.54 -6.49 9.93
CA SER A 156 14.21 -5.59 8.98
C SER A 156 14.01 -6.07 7.54
N ILE A 157 14.18 -5.17 6.58
CA ILE A 157 14.13 -5.48 5.15
C ILE A 157 15.45 -5.01 4.54
N LEU A 158 16.17 -5.90 3.85
CA LEU A 158 17.32 -5.55 3.02
C LEU A 158 16.91 -5.45 1.55
N SER A 159 17.38 -4.42 0.85
CA SER A 159 17.13 -4.16 -0.56
C SER A 159 18.42 -4.27 -1.38
N PHE A 160 18.37 -4.97 -2.51
CA PHE A 160 19.53 -5.25 -3.34
C PHE A 160 19.31 -4.73 -4.77
N TYR A 161 20.31 -4.04 -5.30
CA TYR A 161 20.25 -3.38 -6.60
C TYR A 161 21.25 -3.99 -7.59
N ASP A 162 20.91 -3.95 -8.88
CA ASP A 162 21.85 -4.29 -9.95
C ASP A 162 22.77 -3.11 -10.33
N SER A 163 23.70 -3.36 -11.26
CA SER A 163 24.62 -2.35 -11.79
C SER A 163 23.94 -1.20 -12.55
N SER A 164 22.64 -1.31 -12.83
CA SER A 164 21.80 -0.28 -13.44
C SER A 164 20.92 0.44 -12.40
N SER A 165 21.19 0.26 -11.11
CA SER A 165 20.43 0.81 -9.97
C SER A 165 18.96 0.38 -9.91
N ARG A 166 18.60 -0.77 -10.50
CA ARG A 166 17.26 -1.35 -10.40
C ARG A 166 17.20 -2.30 -9.20
N LEU A 167 16.14 -2.20 -8.41
CA LEU A 167 15.88 -3.12 -7.29
C LEU A 167 15.66 -4.53 -7.85
N VAL A 168 16.51 -5.51 -7.53
CA VAL A 168 16.38 -6.89 -8.03
C VAL A 168 15.93 -7.89 -6.97
N LYS A 169 16.15 -7.59 -5.68
CA LYS A 169 15.73 -8.44 -4.57
C LYS A 169 15.37 -7.62 -3.32
N ARG A 170 14.38 -8.08 -2.54
CA ARG A 170 14.21 -7.71 -1.14
C ARG A 170 14.17 -8.96 -0.26
N GLU A 171 14.69 -8.87 0.96
CA GLU A 171 14.61 -9.93 1.97
C GLU A 171 14.15 -9.33 3.30
N THR A 172 13.04 -9.84 3.82
CA THR A 172 12.52 -9.48 5.15
C THR A 172 13.02 -10.51 6.17
N PHE A 173 13.53 -10.01 7.30
CA PHE A 173 14.06 -10.80 8.41
C PHE A 173 13.20 -10.60 9.65
N SER A 174 13.01 -11.66 10.45
CA SER A 174 12.43 -11.57 11.80
C SER A 174 13.42 -10.95 12.80
N ALA A 175 12.96 -10.69 14.03
CA ALA A 175 13.78 -10.27 15.16
C ALA A 175 14.98 -11.20 15.42
N GLU A 176 14.82 -12.50 15.16
CA GLU A 176 15.86 -13.53 15.31
C GLU A 176 16.82 -13.61 14.09
N GLY A 177 16.61 -12.79 13.06
CA GLY A 177 17.44 -12.77 11.85
C GLY A 177 17.12 -13.89 10.84
N ALA A 178 15.99 -14.57 10.98
CA ALA A 178 15.52 -15.55 9.99
C ALA A 178 14.80 -14.85 8.82
N VAL A 179 15.08 -15.23 7.57
CA VAL A 179 14.31 -14.72 6.41
C VAL A 179 12.87 -15.23 6.52
N THR A 180 11.90 -14.32 6.48
CA THR A 180 10.46 -14.61 6.53
C THR A 180 9.78 -14.44 5.17
N LEU A 181 10.28 -13.50 4.37
CA LEU A 181 9.82 -13.20 3.02
C LEU A 181 11.02 -12.87 2.13
N ARG A 182 11.05 -13.41 0.91
CA ARG A 182 11.96 -12.97 -0.15
C ARG A 182 11.15 -12.50 -1.35
N GLU A 183 11.53 -11.38 -1.93
CA GLU A 183 10.97 -10.89 -3.19
C GLU A 183 12.06 -10.75 -4.25
N THR A 184 11.73 -11.05 -5.50
CA THR A 184 12.63 -10.86 -6.65
C THR A 184 11.93 -10.10 -7.77
N PHE A 185 12.67 -9.20 -8.41
CA PHE A 185 12.17 -8.30 -9.45
C PHE A 185 12.97 -8.56 -10.74
N ILE A 186 12.27 -8.99 -11.79
CA ILE A 186 12.86 -9.40 -13.06
C ILE A 186 12.45 -8.39 -14.12
N TYR A 187 13.43 -7.86 -14.85
CA TYR A 187 13.23 -6.82 -15.87
C TYR A 187 13.42 -7.39 -17.27
N ASN A 188 12.63 -6.90 -18.24
CA ASN A 188 12.84 -7.20 -19.65
C ASN A 188 14.02 -6.41 -20.24
N GLU A 189 14.36 -6.69 -21.50
CA GLU A 189 15.46 -6.06 -22.24
C GLU A 189 15.31 -4.53 -22.34
N ASN A 190 14.07 -4.02 -22.34
CA ASN A 190 13.76 -2.59 -22.32
C ASN A 190 13.82 -1.96 -20.92
N GLY A 191 14.29 -2.71 -19.92
CA GLY A 191 14.47 -2.24 -18.54
C GLY A 191 13.18 -2.11 -17.72
N LYS A 192 12.03 -2.60 -18.21
CA LYS A 192 10.74 -2.54 -17.51
C LYS A 192 10.50 -3.82 -16.71
N LEU A 193 9.83 -3.71 -15.56
CA LEU A 193 9.53 -4.85 -14.67
C LEU A 193 8.64 -5.86 -15.41
N ALA A 194 9.19 -7.01 -15.78
CA ALA A 194 8.48 -8.09 -16.46
C ALA A 194 7.79 -9.01 -15.45
N GLU A 195 8.39 -9.23 -14.29
CA GLU A 195 7.88 -10.17 -13.29
C GLU A 195 8.31 -9.78 -11.86
N LYS A 196 7.39 -9.93 -10.91
CA LYS A 196 7.65 -9.85 -9.47
C LYS A 196 7.26 -11.18 -8.84
N ASN A 197 8.19 -11.80 -8.10
CA ASN A 197 7.92 -13.00 -7.31
C ASN A 197 8.08 -12.71 -5.82
N SER A 198 7.28 -13.37 -5.00
CA SER A 198 7.33 -13.36 -3.54
C SER A 198 7.35 -14.80 -3.05
N TYR A 199 8.27 -15.12 -2.16
CA TYR A 199 8.50 -16.44 -1.58
C TYR A 199 8.48 -16.35 -0.05
N TYR A 200 7.99 -17.40 0.59
CA TYR A 200 8.20 -17.60 2.02
C TYR A 200 9.68 -17.81 2.34
N GLY A 201 10.05 -17.73 3.62
CA GLY A 201 11.42 -17.97 4.10
C GLY A 201 12.00 -19.35 3.77
N ASP A 202 11.15 -20.34 3.47
CA ASP A 202 11.53 -21.69 3.04
C ASP A 202 11.64 -21.83 1.50
N GLU A 203 11.61 -20.71 0.77
CA GLU A 203 11.62 -20.60 -0.69
C GLU A 203 10.37 -21.12 -1.41
N THR A 204 9.30 -21.48 -0.68
CA THR A 204 7.99 -21.79 -1.28
C THR A 204 7.40 -20.55 -1.94
N LEU A 205 6.96 -20.67 -3.20
CA LEU A 205 6.31 -19.57 -3.92
C LEU A 205 4.99 -19.17 -3.23
N LEU A 206 4.91 -17.92 -2.81
CA LEU A 206 3.72 -17.29 -2.24
C LEU A 206 2.88 -16.62 -3.33
N LYS A 207 3.50 -15.74 -4.11
CA LYS A 207 2.85 -15.00 -5.22
C LYS A 207 3.82 -14.79 -6.37
N ARG A 208 3.29 -14.79 -7.60
CA ARG A 208 3.99 -14.36 -8.81
C ARG A 208 3.10 -13.47 -9.66
N THR A 209 3.64 -12.34 -10.08
CA THR A 209 2.96 -11.36 -10.94
C THR A 209 3.77 -11.17 -12.21
N VAL A 210 3.14 -11.37 -13.37
CA VAL A 210 3.75 -11.16 -14.70
C VAL A 210 3.07 -9.99 -15.40
N TYR A 211 3.86 -9.07 -15.95
CA TYR A 211 3.39 -7.87 -16.65
C TYR A 211 3.66 -7.97 -18.16
N GLU A 212 2.64 -7.72 -18.96
CA GLU A 212 2.70 -7.75 -20.43
C GLU A 212 2.49 -6.35 -20.99
N TYR A 213 3.43 -5.95 -21.87
CA TYR A 213 3.57 -4.58 -22.37
C TYR A 213 3.12 -4.48 -23.83
N ALA A 214 2.44 -3.38 -24.18
CA ALA A 214 2.02 -3.12 -25.54
C ALA A 214 3.23 -2.88 -26.45
N VAL A 215 3.33 -3.60 -27.55
CA VAL A 215 4.36 -3.35 -28.59
C VAL A 215 3.79 -2.41 -29.67
N PRO A 216 4.61 -1.55 -30.30
CA PRO A 216 4.09 -0.54 -31.23
C PRO A 216 3.49 -1.08 -32.55
N GLU A 217 3.54 -2.40 -32.80
CA GLU A 217 3.28 -2.99 -34.12
C GLU A 217 2.17 -4.06 -34.14
N GLU A 218 1.57 -4.44 -33.00
CA GLU A 218 0.43 -5.38 -32.99
C GLU A 218 -0.93 -4.66 -33.01
N GLU A 219 -1.68 -4.83 -34.11
CA GLU A 219 -3.12 -4.58 -34.19
C GLU A 219 -3.94 -5.60 -33.37
N THR A 220 -3.72 -5.67 -32.05
CA THR A 220 -4.75 -6.25 -31.18
C THR A 220 -5.82 -5.18 -31.00
N ALA A 221 -7.02 -5.39 -31.54
CA ALA A 221 -8.14 -4.42 -31.53
C ALA A 221 -8.67 -4.01 -30.13
N ARG A 222 -8.07 -4.53 -29.05
CA ARG A 222 -8.25 -4.12 -27.64
C ARG A 222 -7.06 -3.37 -27.04
N ALA A 223 -5.86 -3.54 -27.59
CA ALA A 223 -4.65 -2.83 -27.17
C ALA A 223 -4.37 -1.57 -28.04
N SER A 224 -5.19 -1.32 -29.06
CA SER A 224 -5.02 -0.26 -30.07
C SER A 224 -5.05 1.19 -29.55
N SER A 225 -5.29 1.39 -28.26
CA SER A 225 -5.18 2.70 -27.57
C SER A 225 -4.11 2.74 -26.48
N ALA A 226 -3.46 1.61 -26.15
CA ALA A 226 -2.41 1.55 -25.15
C ALA A 226 -1.14 2.25 -25.68
N PRO A 227 -0.54 3.20 -24.95
CA PRO A 227 0.76 3.76 -25.32
C PRO A 227 1.81 2.67 -25.49
N SER A 228 2.73 2.85 -26.45
CA SER A 228 3.80 1.89 -26.67
C SER A 228 4.61 1.66 -25.38
N GLY A 229 4.67 0.41 -24.95
CA GLY A 229 5.31 0.01 -23.71
C GLY A 229 4.57 0.34 -22.42
N ALA A 230 3.27 0.66 -22.45
CA ALA A 230 2.40 0.59 -21.28
C ALA A 230 2.02 -0.88 -20.98
N VAL A 231 1.75 -1.23 -19.73
CA VAL A 231 1.19 -2.55 -19.39
C VAL A 231 -0.24 -2.65 -19.91
N TYR A 232 -0.56 -3.66 -20.73
CA TYR A 232 -1.96 -3.92 -21.15
C TYR A 232 -2.57 -5.13 -20.45
N ARG A 233 -1.74 -5.97 -19.82
CA ARG A 233 -2.20 -7.19 -19.14
C ARG A 233 -1.27 -7.57 -17.99
N ILE A 234 -1.86 -8.05 -16.90
CA ILE A 234 -1.19 -8.55 -15.70
C ILE A 234 -1.73 -9.96 -15.44
N ARG A 235 -0.87 -10.90 -15.07
CA ARG A 235 -1.26 -12.25 -14.65
C ARG A 235 -0.78 -12.54 -13.24
N HIS A 236 -1.70 -12.91 -12.37
CA HIS A 236 -1.45 -13.21 -10.97
C HIS A 236 -1.49 -14.73 -10.73
N TYR A 237 -0.45 -15.22 -10.07
CA TYR A 237 -0.21 -16.63 -9.79
C TYR A 237 0.03 -16.87 -8.29
N ASP A 238 -0.45 -18.00 -7.79
CA ASP A 238 -0.16 -18.55 -6.46
C ASP A 238 0.50 -19.94 -6.61
N SER A 239 0.57 -20.72 -5.53
CA SER A 239 1.08 -22.10 -5.56
C SER A 239 0.22 -23.10 -6.35
N ASN A 240 -1.04 -22.75 -6.68
CA ASN A 240 -1.96 -23.56 -7.46
C ASN A 240 -1.92 -23.21 -8.96
N GLY A 241 -1.31 -22.09 -9.33
CA GLY A 241 -1.15 -21.63 -10.71
C GLY A 241 -1.75 -20.24 -10.91
N LEU A 242 -2.30 -19.98 -12.10
CA LEU A 242 -2.97 -18.71 -12.41
C LEU A 242 -4.27 -18.63 -11.62
N TYR A 243 -4.48 -17.57 -10.83
CA TYR A 243 -5.75 -17.32 -10.15
C TYR A 243 -6.52 -16.12 -10.72
N GLU A 244 -5.82 -15.22 -11.43
CA GLU A 244 -6.43 -14.02 -12.01
C GLU A 244 -5.65 -13.47 -13.21
N THR A 245 -6.37 -12.92 -14.18
CA THR A 245 -5.81 -12.05 -15.22
C THR A 245 -6.48 -10.69 -15.15
N VAL A 246 -5.68 -9.62 -15.18
CA VAL A 246 -6.15 -8.24 -15.29
C VAL A 246 -5.82 -7.75 -16.70
N ALA A 247 -6.81 -7.20 -17.42
CA ALA A 247 -6.60 -6.54 -18.70
C ALA A 247 -6.90 -5.04 -18.58
N LEU A 248 -6.10 -4.20 -19.23
CA LEU A 248 -6.16 -2.74 -19.17
C LEU A 248 -6.47 -2.19 -20.57
N GLU A 249 -7.57 -1.45 -20.67
CA GLU A 249 -7.92 -0.65 -21.85
C GLU A 249 -7.60 0.82 -21.58
N TYR A 250 -7.23 1.57 -22.62
CA TYR A 250 -6.72 2.94 -22.51
C TYR A 250 -7.58 3.95 -23.27
N GLN A 251 -7.57 5.20 -22.82
CA GLN A 251 -8.08 6.37 -23.54
C GLN A 251 -7.16 7.56 -23.25
N ASP A 252 -6.79 8.33 -24.28
CA ASP A 252 -5.92 9.51 -24.17
C ASP A 252 -4.63 9.25 -23.36
N GLY A 253 -4.06 8.07 -23.56
CA GLY A 253 -2.84 7.59 -22.91
C GLY A 253 -2.97 7.17 -21.44
N ARG A 254 -4.18 7.11 -20.88
CA ARG A 254 -4.46 6.67 -19.50
C ARG A 254 -5.34 5.44 -19.45
N VAL A 255 -5.25 4.66 -18.38
CA VAL A 255 -6.12 3.49 -18.13
C VAL A 255 -7.57 3.93 -18.02
N SER A 256 -8.42 3.57 -18.99
CA SER A 256 -9.85 3.94 -19.01
C SER A 256 -10.76 2.82 -18.49
N SER A 257 -10.34 1.56 -18.60
CA SER A 257 -11.03 0.42 -18.00
C SER A 257 -10.07 -0.68 -17.56
N VAL A 258 -10.43 -1.35 -16.47
CA VAL A 258 -9.72 -2.50 -15.89
C VAL A 258 -10.71 -3.68 -15.85
N PHE A 259 -10.33 -4.80 -16.46
CA PHE A 259 -11.15 -6.01 -16.49
C PHE A 259 -10.45 -7.10 -15.69
N ARG A 260 -11.14 -7.71 -14.72
CA ARG A 260 -10.59 -8.77 -13.86
C ARG A 260 -11.25 -10.11 -14.21
N TYR A 261 -10.43 -11.09 -14.55
CA TYR A 261 -10.87 -12.43 -14.97
C TYR A 261 -10.39 -13.50 -13.99
N GLY A 262 -11.18 -14.55 -13.78
CA GLY A 262 -10.75 -15.75 -13.07
C GLY A 262 -9.71 -16.57 -13.85
N ALA A 263 -9.19 -17.61 -13.20
CA ALA A 263 -8.28 -18.59 -13.80
C ALA A 263 -8.87 -19.29 -15.04
N ASP A 264 -10.19 -19.40 -15.09
CA ASP A 264 -11.02 -19.96 -16.16
C ASP A 264 -11.28 -18.97 -17.32
N GLY A 265 -10.84 -17.72 -17.20
CA GLY A 265 -11.11 -16.65 -18.16
C GLY A 265 -12.51 -16.03 -18.05
N VAL A 266 -13.30 -16.38 -17.03
CA VAL A 266 -14.61 -15.76 -16.78
C VAL A 266 -14.40 -14.38 -16.16
N LEU A 267 -15.12 -13.36 -16.66
CA LEU A 267 -15.08 -12.01 -16.11
C LEU A 267 -15.65 -12.01 -14.69
N LYS A 268 -14.93 -11.47 -13.71
CA LYS A 268 -15.41 -11.20 -12.34
C LYS A 268 -16.09 -9.83 -12.29
N ASP A 269 -15.37 -8.82 -12.75
CA ASP A 269 -15.75 -7.42 -12.70
C ASP A 269 -15.03 -6.57 -13.75
N ARG A 270 -15.58 -5.38 -14.00
CA ARG A 270 -14.95 -4.32 -14.79
C ARG A 270 -15.05 -3.00 -14.03
N GLU A 271 -13.92 -2.34 -13.86
CA GLU A 271 -13.80 -0.96 -13.41
C GLU A 271 -13.67 -0.02 -14.62
N THR A 272 -14.33 1.13 -14.59
CA THR A 272 -14.21 2.19 -15.59
C THR A 272 -13.81 3.51 -14.90
N ARG A 273 -12.84 4.22 -15.48
CA ARG A 273 -12.29 5.48 -14.97
C ARG A 273 -12.65 6.65 -15.88
N VAL A 274 -13.14 7.73 -15.30
CA VAL A 274 -13.43 8.99 -15.99
C VAL A 274 -12.50 10.06 -15.43
N TYR A 275 -11.83 10.79 -16.33
CA TYR A 275 -10.84 11.80 -15.98
C TYR A 275 -11.34 13.22 -16.28
N ALA A 276 -10.92 14.18 -15.46
CA ALA A 276 -10.99 15.62 -15.75
C ALA A 276 -9.59 16.21 -15.57
N GLU A 277 -9.13 17.03 -16.53
CA GLU A 277 -7.78 17.63 -16.51
C GLU A 277 -6.63 16.62 -16.27
N GLY A 278 -6.83 15.38 -16.73
CA GLY A 278 -5.88 14.28 -16.58
C GLY A 278 -5.86 13.59 -15.21
N LYS A 279 -6.81 13.90 -14.31
CA LYS A 279 -6.95 13.31 -12.96
C LYS A 279 -8.26 12.52 -12.82
N PRO A 280 -8.27 11.40 -12.07
CA PRO A 280 -9.47 10.56 -11.96
C PRO A 280 -10.57 11.30 -11.20
N LEU A 281 -11.66 11.61 -11.89
CA LEU A 281 -12.85 12.27 -11.36
C LEU A 281 -13.82 11.25 -10.77
N ARG A 282 -13.97 10.09 -11.44
CA ARG A 282 -14.90 9.04 -11.04
C ARG A 282 -14.36 7.66 -11.42
N MET A 283 -14.53 6.71 -10.51
CA MET A 283 -14.27 5.29 -10.74
C MET A 283 -15.56 4.50 -10.49
N LEU A 284 -15.86 3.49 -11.31
CA LEU A 284 -17.07 2.68 -11.19
C LEU A 284 -16.76 1.23 -11.51
N THR A 285 -16.97 0.33 -10.55
CA THR A 285 -16.80 -1.11 -10.71
C THR A 285 -18.16 -1.78 -10.82
N VAL A 286 -18.38 -2.52 -11.91
CA VAL A 286 -19.53 -3.38 -12.10
C VAL A 286 -19.11 -4.85 -12.08
N ASN A 287 -19.92 -5.72 -11.51
CA ASN A 287 -19.70 -7.16 -11.56
C ASN A 287 -20.00 -7.72 -12.98
N ALA A 288 -19.76 -9.02 -13.17
CA ALA A 288 -20.04 -9.73 -14.43
C ALA A 288 -21.48 -9.56 -14.97
N ASP A 289 -22.47 -9.43 -14.08
CA ASP A 289 -23.89 -9.24 -14.43
C ASP A 289 -24.23 -7.79 -14.82
N GLY A 290 -23.28 -6.86 -14.66
CA GLY A 290 -23.48 -5.42 -14.88
C GLY A 290 -24.02 -4.66 -13.66
N ASN A 291 -24.17 -5.31 -12.51
CA ASN A 291 -24.56 -4.64 -11.26
C ASN A 291 -23.39 -3.83 -10.70
N VAL A 292 -23.65 -2.63 -10.19
CA VAL A 292 -22.62 -1.79 -9.54
C VAL A 292 -22.18 -2.47 -8.24
N ALA A 293 -20.90 -2.84 -8.18
CA ALA A 293 -20.25 -3.43 -7.01
C ALA A 293 -19.66 -2.33 -6.10
N SER A 294 -19.03 -1.33 -6.70
CA SER A 294 -18.50 -0.16 -6.00
C SER A 294 -18.36 1.04 -6.94
N GLY A 295 -18.12 2.22 -6.39
CA GLY A 295 -17.73 3.38 -7.17
C GLY A 295 -17.29 4.51 -6.25
N SER A 296 -16.39 5.36 -6.76
CA SER A 296 -15.89 6.53 -6.04
C SER A 296 -15.84 7.78 -6.93
N PHE A 297 -15.71 8.93 -6.28
CA PHE A 297 -15.67 10.25 -6.88
C PHE A 297 -14.66 11.13 -6.13
N CYS A 298 -13.81 11.84 -6.88
CA CYS A 298 -12.77 12.69 -6.31
C CYS A 298 -12.90 14.13 -6.81
N LEU A 299 -12.65 15.10 -5.92
CA LEU A 299 -12.45 16.51 -6.27
C LEU A 299 -11.04 16.94 -5.91
N TYR A 300 -10.54 17.92 -6.66
CA TYR A 300 -9.20 18.47 -6.50
C TYR A 300 -9.25 19.97 -6.28
N ASP A 301 -8.28 20.53 -5.57
CA ASP A 301 -8.05 21.97 -5.56
C ASP A 301 -7.36 22.45 -6.86
N TRP A 302 -7.08 23.74 -6.94
CA TRP A 302 -6.44 24.39 -8.09
C TRP A 302 -4.95 24.03 -8.27
N MET A 303 -4.29 23.49 -7.24
CA MET A 303 -2.97 22.85 -7.35
C MET A 303 -3.09 21.36 -7.75
N GLY A 304 -4.33 20.86 -7.76
CA GLY A 304 -4.70 19.51 -8.12
C GLY A 304 -4.45 18.48 -7.03
N ASN A 305 -4.40 18.88 -5.75
CA ASN A 305 -4.40 17.98 -4.61
C ASN A 305 -5.83 17.47 -4.35
N PRO A 306 -6.04 16.19 -3.99
CA PRO A 306 -7.37 15.69 -3.68
C PRO A 306 -7.89 16.36 -2.42
N VAL A 307 -9.02 17.08 -2.52
CA VAL A 307 -9.69 17.74 -1.38
C VAL A 307 -10.91 16.98 -0.90
N LEU A 308 -11.46 16.11 -1.74
CA LEU A 308 -12.57 15.24 -1.39
C LEU A 308 -12.45 13.92 -2.14
N GLU A 309 -12.70 12.83 -1.42
CA GLU A 309 -13.05 11.54 -1.99
C GLU A 309 -14.38 11.07 -1.37
N ARG A 310 -15.25 10.48 -2.19
CA ARG A 310 -16.45 9.78 -1.73
C ARG A 310 -16.54 8.43 -2.39
N ASP A 311 -16.75 7.39 -1.59
CA ASP A 311 -16.85 6.00 -2.04
C ASP A 311 -18.01 5.27 -1.31
N SER A 312 -17.93 3.94 -1.24
CA SER A 312 -18.87 3.10 -0.49
C SER A 312 -18.62 3.06 1.04
N ALA A 313 -17.42 3.45 1.51
CA ALA A 313 -17.07 3.51 2.92
C ALA A 313 -17.48 4.85 3.56
N GLY A 314 -17.51 5.94 2.79
CA GLY A 314 -18.07 7.22 3.21
C GLY A 314 -17.55 8.41 2.41
N ILE A 315 -17.21 9.48 3.13
CA ILE A 315 -16.60 10.69 2.61
C ILE A 315 -15.28 10.90 3.34
N THR A 316 -14.22 11.16 2.59
CA THR A 316 -12.95 11.70 3.07
C THR A 316 -12.80 13.13 2.56
N VAL A 317 -12.38 14.07 3.41
CA VAL A 317 -12.08 15.46 3.04
C VAL A 317 -10.68 15.81 3.53
N TRP A 318 -9.89 16.48 2.69
CA TRP A 318 -8.58 17.00 3.05
C TRP A 318 -8.61 18.53 3.04
N GLU A 319 -8.41 19.14 4.22
CA GLU A 319 -8.22 20.57 4.39
C GLU A 319 -6.73 20.92 4.25
N PHE A 320 -6.38 21.75 3.28
CA PHE A 320 -5.01 22.22 3.05
C PHE A 320 -4.82 23.64 3.56
N ALA A 321 -3.78 23.85 4.37
CA ALA A 321 -3.28 25.17 4.70
C ALA A 321 -1.97 25.43 3.93
N TYR A 322 -1.97 26.40 3.03
CA TYR A 322 -0.81 26.84 2.26
C TYR A 322 -0.14 28.07 2.89
N PRO A 323 1.12 28.39 2.51
CA PRO A 323 1.69 29.72 2.74
C PRO A 323 0.81 30.79 2.09
N GLY A 324 0.69 31.95 2.75
CA GLY A 324 -0.02 33.14 2.24
C GLY A 324 0.86 34.08 1.43
#